data_AF-A0A1V6BMZ6-F1
#
_entry.id   AF-A0A1V6BMZ6-F1
#
_cell.length_a   1.000
_cell.length_b   1.000
_cell.length_c   1.000
_cell.angle_alpha   90.00
_cell.angle_beta   90.00
_cell.angle_gamma   90.00
#
_symmetry.space_group_name_H-M   'P 1'
#
loop_
_entity.id
_entity.type
_entity.pdbx_description
1 polymer ?
#
loop_
_entity_poly.entity_id
_entity_poly.type
_entity_poly.pdbx_seq_one_letter_code
_entity_poly.pdbx_strand_id
1 'polypeptide(L)'
;MVDFILSFILPRKMVRHRDMNIFIAVLLFFVCFFVAIGSSNYVGASYIRKHEQEVLLYSELKNLPDETQITLFPVETEKTEAGTKQIKFDANIHLKRITHRSVLEDGTILNLLIVYDLDYDYQKPEEHPLNFDLEGYFRHVPSENEKDMLFLVTKDYLFYIHNHGAFENGVKYFDQAQEGSVYRVDDQGKEIYYLPKDETEIIQKNEFGDVDTTKWTEAVTADSPKDENGNYFKLFTVDGVEQKFTAVRRLNENPIVALRTGFMLDYDSAEFYSFDLNGFSGKAKDLASKWYNFIVNVQAASIKLNNQLFGFLTIFIIPFLFIIATWLMSRKYGELTRFREYYVIAGVALVIPSLISFVLGFFIPYFSYARYFMFVQVGFYMFAVFRINSDKRLQNPEKAQTNEIKLPDKLETKPLFKDNLTEVENPSAEKPSQIE
;
A
#
# COMPACT_ATOMS: atom_id res chain seq x y z
N MET A 1 -25.65 32.96 -7.33
CA MET A 1 -24.62 32.14 -6.64
C MET A 1 -25.20 30.86 -6.03
N VAL A 2 -26.27 30.93 -5.22
CA VAL A 2 -26.96 29.74 -4.63
C VAL A 2 -27.43 28.73 -5.69
N ASP A 3 -28.01 29.20 -6.79
CA ASP A 3 -28.47 28.34 -7.88
C ASP A 3 -27.36 27.58 -8.60
N PHE A 4 -26.15 28.15 -8.64
CA PHE A 4 -24.98 27.51 -9.22
C PHE A 4 -24.47 26.39 -8.30
N ILE A 5 -24.40 26.62 -6.99
CA ILE A 5 -24.01 25.58 -6.02
C ILE A 5 -25.02 24.43 -6.01
N LEU A 6 -26.32 24.75 -6.02
CA LEU A 6 -27.38 23.73 -6.08
C LEU A 6 -27.34 22.91 -7.37
N SER A 7 -26.74 23.44 -8.44
CA SER A 7 -26.54 22.68 -9.68
C SER A 7 -25.53 21.55 -9.56
N PHE A 8 -24.68 21.52 -8.54
CA PHE A 8 -23.78 20.40 -8.28
C PHE A 8 -24.43 19.25 -7.50
N ILE A 9 -25.58 19.51 -6.85
CA ILE A 9 -26.26 18.54 -5.98
C ILE A 9 -27.55 18.04 -6.62
N LEU A 10 -28.32 18.92 -7.27
CA LEU A 10 -29.65 18.61 -7.78
C LEU A 10 -29.61 18.34 -9.30
N PRO A 11 -29.92 17.11 -9.75
CA PRO A 11 -29.97 16.78 -11.19
C PRO A 11 -30.85 17.71 -12.01
N ARG A 12 -31.95 18.19 -11.42
CA ARG A 12 -32.87 19.16 -12.04
C ARG A 12 -32.20 20.47 -12.44
N LYS A 13 -31.17 20.89 -11.70
CA LYS A 13 -30.40 22.11 -11.98
C LYS A 13 -29.14 21.83 -12.80
N MET A 14 -28.61 20.61 -12.76
CA MET A 14 -27.48 20.17 -13.62
C MET A 14 -27.78 20.29 -15.11
N VAL A 15 -29.03 20.02 -15.51
CA VAL A 15 -29.44 20.05 -16.93
C VAL A 15 -29.17 21.39 -17.61
N ARG A 16 -29.18 22.49 -16.85
CA ARG A 16 -28.89 23.85 -17.37
C ARG A 16 -27.48 23.96 -17.94
N HIS A 17 -26.57 23.11 -17.49
CA HIS A 17 -25.18 23.09 -17.94
C HIS A 17 -24.94 22.15 -19.11
N ARG A 18 -25.92 21.38 -19.60
CA ARG A 18 -25.72 20.36 -20.66
C ARG A 18 -25.07 20.93 -21.93
N ASP A 19 -25.34 22.20 -22.24
CA ASP A 19 -24.85 22.92 -23.40
C ASP A 19 -23.52 23.63 -23.14
N MET A 20 -22.89 23.40 -21.98
CA MET A 20 -21.57 23.93 -21.63
C MET A 20 -20.49 23.39 -22.57
N ASN A 21 -19.50 24.23 -22.87
CA ASN A 21 -18.39 23.86 -23.74
C ASN A 21 -17.64 22.63 -23.16
N ILE A 22 -17.34 21.65 -24.02
CA ILE A 22 -16.67 20.41 -23.61
C ILE A 22 -15.31 20.67 -22.97
N PHE A 23 -14.58 21.71 -23.40
CA PHE A 23 -13.31 22.09 -22.78
C PHE A 23 -13.46 22.50 -21.30
N ILE A 24 -14.59 23.13 -20.93
CA ILE A 24 -14.88 23.48 -19.54
C ILE A 24 -15.19 22.22 -18.73
N ALA A 25 -15.88 21.24 -19.33
CA ALA A 25 -16.11 19.95 -18.68
C ALA A 25 -14.78 19.21 -18.43
N VAL A 26 -13.89 19.16 -19.42
CA VAL A 26 -12.54 18.59 -19.25
C VAL A 26 -11.77 19.30 -18.12
N LEU A 27 -11.81 20.63 -18.09
CA LEU A 27 -11.20 21.40 -17.00
C LEU A 27 -11.80 21.05 -15.63
N LEU A 28 -13.12 20.85 -15.54
CA LEU A 28 -13.77 20.40 -14.31
C LEU A 28 -13.26 19.04 -13.85
N PHE A 29 -13.02 18.08 -14.75
CA PHE A 29 -12.40 16.80 -14.39
C PHE A 29 -11.01 16.98 -13.79
N PHE A 30 -10.17 17.85 -14.37
CA PHE A 30 -8.85 18.16 -13.81
C PHE A 30 -8.94 18.84 -12.44
N VAL A 31 -9.82 19.82 -12.29
CA VAL A 31 -10.04 20.48 -10.99
C VAL A 31 -10.51 19.46 -9.95
N CYS A 32 -11.48 18.62 -10.30
CA CYS A 32 -11.98 17.56 -9.42
C CYS A 32 -10.89 16.56 -9.07
N PHE A 33 -10.01 16.19 -10.01
CA PHE A 33 -8.85 15.36 -9.77
C PHE A 33 -7.93 15.94 -8.70
N PHE A 34 -7.48 17.18 -8.87
CA PHE A 34 -6.61 17.84 -7.90
C PHE A 34 -7.29 18.04 -6.54
N VAL A 35 -8.59 18.33 -6.52
CA VAL A 35 -9.37 18.48 -5.28
C VAL A 35 -9.50 17.13 -4.57
N ALA A 36 -9.88 16.06 -5.27
CA ALA A 36 -10.16 14.77 -4.66
C ALA A 36 -8.93 14.14 -3.99
N ILE A 37 -7.75 14.28 -4.60
CA ILE A 37 -6.50 13.70 -4.08
C ILE A 37 -5.65 14.69 -3.27
N GLY A 38 -5.98 15.99 -3.33
CA GLY A 38 -5.11 17.06 -2.86
C GLY A 38 -4.78 17.00 -1.37
N SER A 39 -5.80 16.84 -0.52
CA SER A 39 -5.63 16.73 0.94
C SER A 39 -4.82 15.48 1.30
N SER A 40 -5.16 14.33 0.71
CA SER A 40 -4.45 13.05 0.90
C SER A 40 -2.97 13.14 0.52
N ASN A 41 -2.64 13.86 -0.54
CA ASN A 41 -1.24 14.09 -0.94
C ASN A 41 -0.50 15.04 0.00
N TYR A 42 -1.21 15.99 0.62
CA TYR A 42 -0.62 16.93 1.57
C TYR A 42 -0.34 16.29 2.93
N VAL A 43 -1.23 15.43 3.41
CA VAL A 43 -1.12 14.83 4.76
C VAL A 43 -0.33 13.51 4.78
N GLY A 44 0.17 13.01 3.64
CA GLY A 44 0.80 11.69 3.54
C GLY A 44 1.85 11.41 4.62
N ALA A 45 2.83 12.31 4.82
CA ALA A 45 3.85 12.14 5.86
C ALA A 45 3.27 12.17 7.28
N SER A 46 2.31 13.06 7.55
CA SER A 46 1.60 13.14 8.84
C SER A 46 0.77 11.89 9.12
N TYR A 47 0.17 11.30 8.07
CA TYR A 47 -0.58 10.05 8.17
C TYR A 47 0.33 8.90 8.58
N ILE A 48 1.48 8.74 7.91
CA ILE A 48 2.49 7.72 8.25
C ILE A 48 2.96 7.88 9.69
N ARG A 49 3.31 9.11 10.10
CA ARG A 49 3.76 9.39 11.47
C ARG A 49 2.70 9.09 12.54
N LYS A 50 1.41 9.22 12.21
CA LYS A 50 0.32 8.93 13.14
C LYS A 50 0.03 7.43 13.26
N HIS A 51 0.28 6.66 12.20
CA HIS A 51 0.06 5.21 12.14
C HIS A 51 1.40 4.47 12.09
N GLU A 52 2.41 5.00 12.78
CA GLU A 52 3.79 4.52 12.73
C GLU A 52 3.88 3.03 13.09
N GLN A 53 3.18 2.59 14.14
CA GLN A 53 3.17 1.18 14.58
C GLN A 53 2.49 0.21 13.61
N GLU A 54 1.59 0.71 12.74
CA GLU A 54 0.87 -0.11 11.75
C GLU A 54 1.58 -0.16 10.40
N VAL A 55 2.53 0.75 10.17
CA VAL A 55 3.06 1.05 8.83
C VAL A 55 4.60 1.05 8.77
N LEU A 56 5.28 1.16 9.92
CA LEU A 56 6.73 1.21 10.02
C LEU A 56 7.24 0.13 10.98
N LEU A 57 7.99 -0.83 10.45
CA LEU A 57 8.70 -1.88 11.20
C LEU A 57 9.86 -1.34 12.07
N TYR A 58 9.94 -0.02 12.34
CA TYR A 58 11.18 0.63 12.79
C TYR A 58 10.95 1.81 13.74
N SER A 59 9.80 1.84 14.40
CA SER A 59 9.40 2.91 15.32
C SER A 59 10.35 3.04 16.52
N GLU A 60 11.00 1.94 16.88
CA GLU A 60 11.92 1.77 17.98
C GLU A 60 13.20 2.61 17.80
N LEU A 61 13.57 2.91 16.55
CA LEU A 61 14.71 3.80 16.22
C LEU A 61 14.53 5.21 16.80
N LYS A 62 13.30 5.71 16.86
CA LYS A 62 13.00 7.05 17.39
C LYS A 62 13.22 7.15 18.90
N ASN A 63 13.10 6.02 19.59
CA ASN A 63 13.11 5.95 21.05
C ASN A 63 14.53 5.73 21.61
N LEU A 64 15.56 5.73 20.76
CA LEU A 64 16.94 5.68 21.20
C LEU A 64 17.28 6.89 22.11
N PRO A 65 17.88 6.68 23.29
CA PRO A 65 18.24 7.75 24.21
C PRO A 65 19.34 8.66 23.64
N ASP A 66 19.29 9.96 24.01
CA ASP A 66 20.20 11.01 23.49
C ASP A 66 21.68 10.84 23.91
N GLU A 67 21.93 10.03 24.94
CA GLU A 67 23.25 9.84 25.55
C GLU A 67 24.08 8.77 24.85
N THR A 68 23.50 8.00 23.93
CA THR A 68 24.21 6.96 23.18
C THR A 68 25.23 7.57 22.23
N GLN A 69 26.50 7.63 22.66
CA GLN A 69 27.61 7.96 21.79
C GLN A 69 28.05 6.72 21.03
N ILE A 70 27.84 6.74 19.72
CA ILE A 70 28.51 5.87 18.76
C ILE A 70 29.37 6.76 17.89
N THR A 71 30.65 6.39 17.71
CA THR A 71 31.50 7.07 16.73
C THR A 71 31.31 6.41 15.38
N LEU A 72 30.46 7.01 14.55
CA LEU A 72 30.28 6.61 13.15
C LEU A 72 31.38 7.20 12.28
N PHE A 73 31.74 6.49 11.21
CA PHE A 73 32.67 7.01 10.23
C PHE A 73 31.96 8.05 9.35
N PRO A 74 32.61 9.20 9.09
CA PRO A 74 32.09 10.16 8.13
C PRO A 74 31.97 9.52 6.75
N VAL A 75 30.83 9.77 6.12
CA VAL A 75 30.50 9.37 4.77
C VAL A 75 30.64 10.63 3.92
N GLU A 76 31.63 10.67 3.03
CA GLU A 76 31.74 11.74 2.02
C GLU A 76 31.20 11.23 0.70
N THR A 77 30.30 11.95 0.04
CA THR A 77 29.87 11.57 -1.31
C THR A 77 30.78 12.19 -2.37
N GLU A 78 31.37 11.38 -3.23
CA GLU A 78 32.07 11.81 -4.43
C GLU A 78 31.21 11.57 -5.66
N LYS A 79 31.13 12.55 -6.57
CA LYS A 79 30.55 12.36 -7.90
C LYS A 79 31.64 11.88 -8.85
N THR A 80 31.46 10.69 -9.39
CA THR A 80 32.29 10.14 -10.46
C THR A 80 32.05 10.89 -11.80
N GLU A 81 32.95 10.73 -12.76
CA GLU A 81 32.80 11.29 -14.12
C GLU A 81 31.53 10.81 -14.84
N ALA A 82 31.03 9.62 -14.49
CA ALA A 82 29.78 9.07 -14.99
C ALA A 82 28.52 9.67 -14.31
N GLY A 83 28.70 10.54 -13.31
CA GLY A 83 27.62 11.14 -12.53
C GLY A 83 27.15 10.31 -11.33
N THR A 84 27.63 9.07 -11.18
CA THR A 84 27.35 8.17 -10.05
C THR A 84 27.97 8.71 -8.77
N LYS A 85 27.22 8.70 -7.67
CA LYS A 85 27.72 9.00 -6.32
C LYS A 85 28.30 7.74 -5.70
N GLN A 86 29.56 7.81 -5.30
CA GLN A 86 30.18 6.81 -4.45
C GLN A 86 30.44 7.42 -3.07
N ILE A 87 30.47 6.60 -2.04
CA ILE A 87 31.00 7.06 -0.75
C ILE A 87 32.51 6.91 -0.76
N LYS A 88 33.17 8.01 -0.44
CA LYS A 88 34.57 8.04 -0.06
C LYS A 88 34.68 7.83 1.44
N PHE A 89 35.35 6.75 1.82
CA PHE A 89 35.77 6.46 3.18
C PHE A 89 37.28 6.62 3.33
N ASP A 90 37.78 6.63 4.56
CA ASP A 90 39.20 6.46 4.81
C ASP A 90 39.66 5.13 4.19
N ALA A 91 40.70 5.19 3.36
CA ALA A 91 41.24 4.04 2.63
C ALA A 91 41.70 2.88 3.53
N ASN A 92 41.81 3.10 4.84
CA ASN A 92 42.16 2.06 5.82
C ASN A 92 40.94 1.31 6.38
N ILE A 93 39.71 1.70 6.03
CA ILE A 93 38.49 1.06 6.49
C ILE A 93 38.02 0.09 5.40
N HIS A 94 38.24 -1.20 5.64
CA HIS A 94 37.81 -2.28 4.75
C HIS A 94 36.56 -2.97 5.31
N LEU A 95 36.69 -3.47 6.54
CA LEU A 95 35.60 -4.03 7.34
C LEU A 95 35.61 -3.41 8.74
N LYS A 96 34.48 -2.84 9.17
CA LYS A 96 34.34 -2.33 10.53
C LYS A 96 32.94 -2.57 11.09
N ARG A 97 32.92 -3.18 12.28
CA ARG A 97 31.69 -3.42 13.04
C ARG A 97 31.59 -2.47 14.22
N ILE A 98 30.38 -2.00 14.43
CA ILE A 98 29.98 -1.20 15.58
C ILE A 98 28.73 -1.86 16.15
N THR A 99 28.78 -2.24 17.41
CA THR A 99 27.64 -2.79 18.15
C THR A 99 27.22 -1.81 19.23
N HIS A 100 25.92 -1.65 19.37
CA HIS A 100 25.34 -0.85 20.43
C HIS A 100 24.10 -1.53 20.98
N ARG A 101 23.98 -1.52 22.31
CA ARG A 101 22.84 -2.08 23.02
C ARG A 101 22.21 -0.98 23.86
N SER A 102 20.91 -0.77 23.68
CA SER A 102 20.12 0.19 24.45
C SER A 102 18.92 -0.50 25.08
N VAL A 103 18.44 0.03 26.20
CA VAL A 103 17.15 -0.35 26.79
C VAL A 103 16.19 0.81 26.61
N LEU A 104 15.03 0.55 26.01
CA LEU A 104 13.97 1.53 25.79
C LEU A 104 13.12 1.70 27.06
N GLU A 105 12.31 2.76 27.10
CA GLU A 105 11.46 3.07 28.27
C GLU A 105 10.45 1.96 28.61
N ASP A 106 10.01 1.18 27.61
CA ASP A 106 9.08 0.06 27.76
C ASP A 106 9.76 -1.26 28.19
N GLY A 107 11.08 -1.24 28.38
CA GLY A 107 11.88 -2.42 28.74
C GLY A 107 12.37 -3.25 27.54
N THR A 108 12.04 -2.87 26.31
CA THR A 108 12.58 -3.49 25.09
C THR A 108 14.08 -3.23 25.00
N ILE A 109 14.84 -4.27 24.68
CA ILE A 109 16.28 -4.19 24.44
C ILE A 109 16.50 -4.06 22.94
N LEU A 110 17.16 -2.99 22.54
CA LEU A 110 17.52 -2.74 21.14
C LEU A 110 19.00 -3.01 20.91
N ASN A 111 19.30 -3.94 20.01
CA ASN A 111 20.64 -4.24 19.54
C ASN A 111 20.85 -3.62 18.15
N LEU A 112 21.62 -2.54 18.09
CA LEU A 112 22.02 -1.89 16.86
C LEU A 112 23.38 -2.40 16.41
N LEU A 113 23.41 -2.98 15.22
CA LEU A 113 24.60 -3.48 14.53
C LEU A 113 24.83 -2.63 13.28
N ILE A 114 25.95 -1.93 13.23
CA ILE A 114 26.37 -1.14 12.07
C ILE A 114 27.63 -1.78 11.52
N VAL A 115 27.60 -2.14 10.26
CA VAL A 115 28.67 -2.83 9.55
C VAL A 115 29.06 -1.99 8.35
N TYR A 116 30.34 -1.63 8.27
CA TYR A 116 30.95 -1.07 7.08
C TYR A 116 31.71 -2.20 6.40
N ASP A 117 31.22 -2.66 5.25
CA ASP A 117 31.88 -3.67 4.41
C ASP A 117 32.08 -3.07 3.02
N LEU A 118 33.15 -2.30 2.90
CA LEU A 118 33.39 -1.39 1.76
C LEU A 118 34.07 -2.10 0.59
N ASP A 119 34.66 -3.26 0.86
CA ASP A 119 35.22 -4.12 -0.17
C ASP A 119 34.14 -4.90 -0.91
N TYR A 120 32.93 -5.04 -0.35
CA TYR A 120 31.83 -5.73 -1.01
C TYR A 120 31.32 -4.96 -2.24
N ASP A 121 31.41 -5.60 -3.40
CA ASP A 121 30.88 -5.11 -4.68
C ASP A 121 29.71 -6.00 -5.10
N TYR A 122 28.51 -5.42 -5.08
CA TYR A 122 27.29 -6.16 -5.42
C TYR A 122 27.21 -6.55 -6.91
N GLN A 123 27.91 -5.83 -7.80
CA GLN A 123 27.95 -6.17 -9.23
C GLN A 123 28.87 -7.36 -9.48
N LYS A 124 29.83 -7.57 -8.57
CA LYS A 124 30.87 -8.59 -8.67
C LYS A 124 31.07 -9.33 -7.33
N PRO A 125 30.02 -9.95 -6.78
CA PRO A 125 30.07 -10.56 -5.45
C PRO A 125 31.05 -11.75 -5.38
N GLU A 126 31.38 -12.37 -6.52
CA GLU A 126 32.39 -13.44 -6.60
C GLU A 126 33.82 -12.92 -6.46
N GLU A 127 34.12 -11.75 -7.02
CA GLU A 127 35.44 -11.11 -6.92
C GLU A 127 35.60 -10.39 -5.57
N HIS A 128 34.49 -9.93 -5.01
CA HIS A 128 34.41 -9.04 -3.86
C HIS A 128 33.30 -9.51 -2.90
N PRO A 129 33.50 -10.63 -2.20
CA PRO A 129 32.46 -11.24 -1.36
C PRO A 129 32.17 -10.42 -0.10
N LEU A 130 30.96 -10.60 0.42
CA LEU A 130 30.56 -10.02 1.71
C LEU A 130 31.36 -10.70 2.83
N ASN A 131 32.09 -9.90 3.60
CA ASN A 131 32.91 -10.37 4.72
C ASN A 131 32.12 -10.47 6.04
N PHE A 132 30.95 -9.83 6.10
CA PHE A 132 30.03 -9.93 7.23
C PHE A 132 29.26 -11.26 7.25
N ASP A 133 29.15 -11.88 8.44
CA ASP A 133 28.36 -13.10 8.66
C ASP A 133 26.84 -12.80 8.63
N LEU A 134 26.34 -12.56 7.42
CA LEU A 134 24.94 -12.29 7.17
C LEU A 134 24.06 -13.50 7.52
N GLU A 135 24.56 -14.71 7.31
CA GLU A 135 23.82 -15.93 7.64
C GLU A 135 23.66 -16.09 9.15
N GLY A 136 24.71 -15.85 9.93
CA GLY A 136 24.64 -15.78 11.38
C GLY A 136 23.63 -14.74 11.85
N TYR A 137 23.64 -13.54 11.25
CA TYR A 137 22.66 -12.50 11.58
C TYR A 137 21.23 -12.99 11.36
N PHE A 138 20.90 -13.57 10.21
CA PHE A 138 19.53 -14.03 9.92
C PHE A 138 19.05 -15.19 10.79
N ARG A 139 19.97 -15.92 11.41
CA ARG A 139 19.68 -17.11 12.24
C ARG A 139 19.68 -16.85 13.72
N HIS A 140 20.25 -15.72 14.12
CA HIS A 140 20.22 -15.31 15.51
C HIS A 140 18.77 -15.29 15.99
N VAL A 141 18.53 -15.93 17.14
CA VAL A 141 17.22 -15.96 17.78
C VAL A 141 17.30 -15.00 18.97
N PRO A 142 16.84 -13.75 18.82
CA PRO A 142 16.86 -12.80 19.91
C PRO A 142 15.87 -13.25 21.01
N SER A 143 16.11 -12.81 22.23
CA SER A 143 15.16 -13.00 23.32
C SER A 143 13.81 -12.32 23.01
N GLU A 144 12.70 -12.72 23.65
CA GLU A 144 11.37 -12.15 23.36
C GLU A 144 11.30 -10.62 23.46
N ASN A 145 12.12 -10.03 24.33
CA ASN A 145 12.19 -8.59 24.57
C ASN A 145 13.35 -7.92 23.81
N GLU A 146 14.05 -8.65 22.95
CA GLU A 146 15.19 -8.16 22.17
C GLU A 146 14.77 -7.88 20.73
N LYS A 147 15.24 -6.76 20.20
CA LYS A 147 15.04 -6.31 18.83
C LYS A 147 16.38 -5.99 18.22
N ASP A 148 16.69 -6.67 17.11
CA ASP A 148 17.95 -6.50 16.40
C ASP A 148 17.77 -5.59 15.18
N MET A 149 18.77 -4.76 14.91
CA MET A 149 18.77 -3.85 13.77
C MET A 149 20.14 -3.85 13.12
N LEU A 150 20.20 -4.19 11.84
CA LEU A 150 21.42 -4.15 11.04
C LEU A 150 21.37 -2.97 10.08
N PHE A 151 22.40 -2.13 10.12
CA PHE A 151 22.77 -1.19 9.07
C PHE A 151 24.04 -1.70 8.40
N LEU A 152 23.95 -2.11 7.14
CA LEU A 152 25.10 -2.53 6.36
C LEU A 152 25.42 -1.46 5.31
N VAL A 153 26.54 -0.80 5.52
CA VAL A 153 27.10 0.23 4.65
C VAL A 153 28.11 -0.43 3.73
N THR A 154 27.85 -0.40 2.44
CA THR A 154 28.76 -0.90 1.40
C THR A 154 29.23 0.26 0.52
N LYS A 155 30.06 -0.04 -0.47
CA LYS A 155 30.58 0.94 -1.42
C LYS A 155 29.49 1.71 -2.18
N ASP A 156 28.43 1.00 -2.57
CA ASP A 156 27.38 1.54 -3.46
C ASP A 156 25.99 1.59 -2.81
N TYR A 157 25.78 0.87 -1.69
CA TYR A 157 24.47 0.71 -1.06
C TYR A 157 24.54 0.84 0.44
N LEU A 158 23.44 1.34 0.99
CA LEU A 158 23.09 1.24 2.40
C LEU A 158 21.89 0.30 2.56
N PHE A 159 22.09 -0.77 3.31
CA PHE A 159 21.04 -1.71 3.67
C PHE A 159 20.63 -1.52 5.12
N TYR A 160 19.35 -1.75 5.38
CA TYR A 160 18.78 -1.75 6.70
C TYR A 160 17.82 -2.90 6.90
N ILE A 161 18.07 -3.72 7.92
CA ILE A 161 17.30 -4.92 8.19
C ILE A 161 16.91 -4.90 9.67
N HIS A 162 15.61 -4.86 9.95
CA HIS A 162 15.09 -5.03 11.31
C HIS A 162 14.71 -6.46 11.57
N ASN A 163 15.04 -6.88 12.79
CA ASN A 163 14.67 -8.13 13.40
C ASN A 163 14.85 -9.30 12.44
N HIS A 164 16.05 -9.38 11.86
CA HIS A 164 16.44 -10.46 10.95
C HIS A 164 15.54 -10.59 9.70
N GLY A 165 14.97 -9.47 9.22
CA GLY A 165 14.14 -9.43 8.02
C GLY A 165 12.65 -9.75 8.26
N ALA A 166 12.14 -9.37 9.44
CA ALA A 166 10.74 -9.41 9.89
C ALA A 166 9.86 -10.52 9.28
N PHE A 167 9.71 -11.59 10.06
CA PHE A 167 8.63 -12.56 10.00
C PHE A 167 7.33 -11.91 10.50
N GLU A 168 6.32 -11.75 9.65
CA GLU A 168 4.94 -11.65 10.12
C GLU A 168 4.22 -12.97 9.80
N ASN A 169 3.63 -13.61 10.83
CA ASN A 169 2.81 -14.82 10.69
C ASN A 169 3.46 -16.03 9.98
N GLY A 170 4.79 -16.18 10.06
CA GLY A 170 5.49 -17.34 9.50
C GLY A 170 5.54 -17.38 7.97
N VAL A 171 5.14 -16.30 7.27
CA VAL A 171 5.24 -16.17 5.82
C VAL A 171 6.24 -15.08 5.49
N LYS A 172 7.32 -15.46 4.79
CA LYS A 172 8.22 -14.49 4.16
C LYS A 172 7.44 -13.76 3.07
N TYR A 173 7.40 -12.43 3.13
CA TYR A 173 7.01 -11.64 1.96
C TYR A 173 8.12 -11.77 0.91
N PHE A 174 7.95 -12.72 0.00
CA PHE A 174 8.50 -12.62 -1.34
C PHE A 174 7.36 -12.69 -2.33
N ASP A 175 7.36 -11.73 -3.25
CA ASP A 175 6.74 -11.94 -4.54
C ASP A 175 7.62 -12.95 -5.29
N GLN A 176 7.19 -14.21 -5.40
CA GLN A 176 7.87 -15.25 -6.18
C GLN A 176 8.13 -14.84 -7.64
N ALA A 177 7.54 -13.73 -8.09
CA ALA A 177 7.67 -13.25 -9.46
C ALA A 177 8.99 -12.53 -9.77
N GLN A 178 9.80 -12.10 -8.78
CA GLN A 178 11.06 -11.40 -9.05
C GLN A 178 12.21 -11.85 -8.15
N GLU A 179 13.27 -12.37 -8.80
CA GLU A 179 14.62 -12.59 -8.27
C GLU A 179 14.84 -13.69 -7.20
N GLY A 180 14.75 -14.96 -7.61
CA GLY A 180 15.46 -16.07 -6.96
C GLY A 180 15.05 -16.41 -5.52
N SER A 181 15.52 -17.55 -5.02
CA SER A 181 15.32 -17.91 -3.62
C SER A 181 16.39 -17.25 -2.74
N VAL A 182 15.99 -16.74 -1.57
CA VAL A 182 16.92 -16.32 -0.49
C VAL A 182 17.81 -17.48 -0.06
N TYR A 183 17.32 -18.71 -0.23
CA TYR A 183 18.03 -19.92 0.12
C TYR A 183 18.57 -20.62 -1.13
N ARG A 184 19.63 -21.41 -0.94
CA ARG A 184 20.15 -22.27 -2.01
C ARG A 184 19.08 -23.28 -2.43
N VAL A 185 18.95 -23.43 -3.74
CA VAL A 185 18.05 -24.37 -4.39
C VAL A 185 18.84 -25.31 -5.29
N ASP A 186 18.30 -26.50 -5.55
CA ASP A 186 18.84 -27.44 -6.52
C ASP A 186 18.47 -27.05 -7.96
N ASP A 187 18.93 -27.85 -8.93
CA ASP A 187 18.66 -27.65 -10.37
C ASP A 187 17.16 -27.69 -10.73
N GLN A 188 16.31 -28.18 -9.83
CA GLN A 188 14.85 -28.23 -9.97
C GLN A 188 14.15 -27.06 -9.24
N GLY A 189 14.91 -26.15 -8.64
CA GLY A 189 14.40 -24.99 -7.89
C GLY A 189 13.91 -25.34 -6.49
N LYS A 190 14.25 -26.51 -5.95
CA LYS A 190 13.85 -26.94 -4.60
C LYS A 190 14.94 -26.58 -3.58
N GLU A 191 14.53 -26.03 -2.43
CA GLU A 191 15.46 -25.66 -1.36
C GLU A 191 16.28 -26.85 -0.86
N ILE A 192 17.59 -26.61 -0.68
CA ILE A 192 18.53 -27.59 -0.14
C ILE A 192 18.67 -27.37 1.37
N TYR A 193 18.66 -28.48 2.11
CA TYR A 193 18.83 -28.51 3.55
C TYR A 193 20.14 -29.18 3.92
N TYR A 194 20.75 -28.71 5.01
CA TYR A 194 22.02 -29.20 5.53
C TYR A 194 21.88 -29.66 6.97
N LEU A 195 22.62 -30.72 7.32
CA LEU A 195 22.82 -31.24 8.66
C LEU A 195 24.31 -31.21 9.00
N PRO A 196 24.68 -31.23 10.29
CA PRO A 196 26.08 -31.37 10.66
C PRO A 196 26.57 -32.76 10.26
N LYS A 197 27.73 -32.81 9.63
CA LYS A 197 28.38 -34.06 9.24
C LYS A 197 28.94 -34.79 10.46
N ASP A 198 29.61 -34.04 11.34
CA ASP A 198 30.26 -34.55 12.55
C ASP A 198 30.29 -33.50 13.68
N GLU A 199 30.80 -33.90 14.85
CA GLU A 199 30.86 -33.07 16.05
C GLU A 199 31.74 -31.81 15.88
N THR A 200 32.66 -31.78 14.91
CA THR A 200 33.52 -30.61 14.70
C THR A 200 32.76 -29.44 14.06
N GLU A 201 31.66 -29.72 13.36
CA GLU A 201 30.80 -28.71 12.73
C GLU A 201 29.77 -28.10 13.72
N ILE A 202 29.55 -28.70 14.89
CA ILE A 202 28.60 -28.20 15.91
C ILE A 202 29.28 -27.45 17.07
N ILE A 203 30.58 -27.63 17.26
CA ILE A 203 31.37 -26.91 18.27
C ILE A 203 31.73 -25.49 17.78
N GLN A 204 31.73 -25.28 16.47
CA GLN A 204 31.99 -23.97 15.88
C GLN A 204 30.86 -23.00 16.19
N LYS A 205 31.22 -21.84 16.75
CA LYS A 205 30.30 -20.74 17.04
C LYS A 205 30.51 -19.62 16.04
N ASN A 206 29.41 -19.02 15.61
CA ASN A 206 29.43 -17.85 14.74
C ASN A 206 29.75 -16.59 15.56
N GLU A 207 29.79 -15.44 14.89
CA GLU A 207 30.09 -14.16 15.54
C GLU A 207 29.01 -13.64 16.50
N PHE A 208 27.86 -14.33 16.57
CA PHE A 208 26.74 -14.08 17.48
C PHE A 208 26.72 -15.05 18.68
N GLY A 209 27.62 -16.04 18.71
CA GLY A 209 27.69 -17.06 19.77
C GLY A 209 26.76 -18.27 19.53
N ASP A 210 26.05 -18.29 18.41
CA ASP A 210 25.21 -19.39 17.97
C ASP A 210 26.04 -20.46 17.25
N VAL A 211 25.51 -21.68 17.10
CA VAL A 211 26.19 -22.73 16.31
C VAL A 211 26.31 -22.26 14.86
N ASP A 212 27.52 -22.28 14.32
CA ASP A 212 27.79 -21.84 12.95
C ASP A 212 27.32 -22.87 11.93
N THR A 213 26.05 -22.73 11.53
CA THR A 213 25.43 -23.64 10.55
C THR A 213 26.00 -23.48 9.13
N THR A 214 26.76 -22.42 8.84
CA THR A 214 27.40 -22.26 7.52
C THR A 214 28.42 -23.37 7.27
N LYS A 215 28.95 -23.96 8.34
CA LYS A 215 29.93 -25.05 8.32
C LYS A 215 29.33 -26.42 8.08
N TRP A 216 28.00 -26.56 8.14
CA TRP A 216 27.34 -27.86 8.02
C TRP A 216 27.41 -28.36 6.58
N THR A 217 28.08 -29.50 6.35
CA THR A 217 28.37 -29.97 4.99
C THR A 217 27.46 -31.08 4.47
N GLU A 218 26.68 -31.74 5.33
CA GLU A 218 25.85 -32.89 4.93
C GLU A 218 24.53 -32.42 4.33
N ALA A 219 24.36 -32.56 3.01
CA ALA A 219 23.08 -32.28 2.35
C ALA A 219 22.05 -33.36 2.70
N VAL A 220 20.85 -32.93 3.07
CA VAL A 220 19.71 -33.80 3.38
C VAL A 220 19.26 -34.56 2.13
N THR A 221 18.99 -35.86 2.30
CA THR A 221 18.43 -36.72 1.26
C THR A 221 17.04 -37.22 1.66
N ALA A 222 16.36 -37.93 0.74
CA ALA A 222 15.07 -38.54 1.04
C ALA A 222 15.14 -39.56 2.20
N ASP A 223 16.32 -40.13 2.45
CA ASP A 223 16.57 -41.15 3.48
C ASP A 223 16.98 -40.55 4.83
N SER A 224 17.20 -39.23 4.91
CA SER A 224 17.57 -38.57 6.16
C SER A 224 16.43 -38.68 7.21
N PRO A 225 16.75 -38.91 8.50
CA PRO A 225 15.75 -39.04 9.56
C PRO A 225 14.85 -37.81 9.68
N LYS A 226 13.56 -38.02 9.93
CA LYS A 226 12.57 -36.96 10.17
C LYS A 226 11.92 -37.10 11.54
N ASP A 227 11.65 -35.97 12.17
CA ASP A 227 10.91 -35.93 13.42
C ASP A 227 9.39 -36.00 13.22
N GLU A 228 8.65 -35.97 14.32
CA GLU A 228 7.18 -36.02 14.35
C GLU A 228 6.51 -34.89 13.57
N ASN A 229 7.22 -33.78 13.36
CA ASN A 229 6.75 -32.61 12.61
C ASN A 229 7.21 -32.66 11.14
N GLY A 230 7.89 -33.74 10.72
CA GLY A 230 8.41 -33.91 9.36
C GLY A 230 9.72 -33.19 9.07
N ASN A 231 10.38 -32.61 10.08
CA ASN A 231 11.65 -31.91 9.92
C ASN A 231 12.82 -32.90 9.97
N TYR A 232 13.77 -32.74 9.05
CA TYR A 232 14.98 -33.55 9.04
C TYR A 232 15.85 -33.24 10.26
N PHE A 233 16.46 -34.26 10.86
CA PHE A 233 17.30 -34.08 12.04
C PHE A 233 18.44 -35.10 12.12
N LYS A 234 19.42 -34.79 12.98
CA LYS A 234 20.50 -35.69 13.37
C LYS A 234 20.81 -35.51 14.86
N LEU A 235 21.20 -36.59 15.52
CA LEU A 235 21.56 -36.60 16.94
C LEU A 235 23.09 -36.66 17.07
N PHE A 236 23.63 -35.83 17.96
CA PHE A 236 25.04 -35.85 18.33
C PHE A 236 25.18 -35.83 19.85
N THR A 237 26.22 -36.46 20.39
CA THR A 237 26.51 -36.38 21.83
C THR A 237 27.50 -35.24 22.07
N VAL A 238 27.02 -34.13 22.64
CA VAL A 238 27.85 -32.97 22.98
C VAL A 238 27.94 -32.86 24.49
N ASP A 239 29.16 -32.82 25.03
CA ASP A 239 29.41 -32.76 26.48
C ASP A 239 28.70 -33.86 27.28
N GLY A 240 28.58 -35.06 26.69
CA GLY A 240 27.91 -36.22 27.30
C GLY A 240 26.38 -36.18 27.27
N VAL A 241 25.78 -35.20 26.59
CA VAL A 241 24.33 -35.07 26.41
C VAL A 241 23.98 -35.24 24.93
N GLU A 242 23.02 -36.11 24.64
CA GLU A 242 22.48 -36.23 23.27
C GLU A 242 21.67 -34.98 22.91
N GLN A 243 22.10 -34.29 21.87
CA GLN A 243 21.48 -33.09 21.35
C GLN A 243 20.95 -33.34 19.93
N LYS A 244 19.74 -32.84 19.68
CA LYS A 244 19.08 -32.90 18.38
C LYS A 244 19.39 -31.65 17.57
N PHE A 245 19.94 -31.85 16.38
CA PHE A 245 20.19 -30.81 15.40
C PHE A 245 19.23 -30.97 14.24
N THR A 246 18.37 -29.97 14.03
CA THR A 246 17.40 -29.94 12.93
C THR A 246 18.06 -29.36 11.69
N ALA A 247 17.72 -29.90 10.52
CA ALA A 247 18.29 -29.46 9.26
C ALA A 247 17.97 -28.00 8.98
N VAL A 248 18.93 -27.32 8.37
CA VAL A 248 18.88 -25.89 8.09
C VAL A 248 19.03 -25.63 6.61
N ARG A 249 18.32 -24.61 6.12
CA ARG A 249 18.54 -24.06 4.76
C ARG A 249 19.92 -23.38 4.71
N ARG A 250 20.41 -22.87 3.58
CA ARG A 250 21.59 -21.99 3.54
C ARG A 250 21.27 -20.76 2.70
N LEU A 251 21.78 -19.58 3.07
CA LEU A 251 21.58 -18.40 2.22
C LEU A 251 22.17 -18.63 0.82
N ASN A 252 21.52 -18.04 -0.17
CA ASN A 252 22.01 -17.98 -1.54
C ASN A 252 23.40 -17.33 -1.57
N GLU A 253 24.26 -17.78 -2.50
CA GLU A 253 25.60 -17.21 -2.70
C GLU A 253 25.54 -15.72 -3.06
N ASN A 254 24.43 -15.27 -3.65
CA ASN A 254 24.18 -13.85 -3.83
C ASN A 254 23.49 -13.26 -2.58
N PRO A 255 24.23 -12.57 -1.69
CA PRO A 255 23.66 -12.04 -0.45
C PRO A 255 22.64 -10.94 -0.69
N ILE A 256 22.58 -10.33 -1.89
CA ILE A 256 21.62 -9.25 -2.19
C ILE A 256 20.17 -9.71 -2.03
N VAL A 257 19.87 -10.96 -2.36
CA VAL A 257 18.53 -11.53 -2.26
C VAL A 257 18.10 -11.58 -0.80
N ALA A 258 19.04 -11.92 0.10
CA ALA A 258 18.82 -11.88 1.53
C ALA A 258 18.75 -10.43 2.06
N LEU A 259 19.61 -9.54 1.59
CA LEU A 259 19.63 -8.14 2.04
C LEU A 259 18.37 -7.37 1.63
N ARG A 260 17.74 -7.71 0.50
CA ARG A 260 16.45 -7.17 0.04
C ARG A 260 15.25 -7.58 0.90
N THR A 261 15.44 -8.45 1.89
CA THR A 261 14.41 -8.67 2.93
C THR A 261 14.20 -7.44 3.80
N GLY A 262 15.18 -6.53 3.85
CA GLY A 262 15.07 -5.22 4.47
C GLY A 262 14.89 -4.09 3.46
N PHE A 263 15.23 -2.87 3.88
CA PHE A 263 15.29 -1.71 3.00
C PHE A 263 16.70 -1.58 2.41
N MET A 264 16.74 -1.14 1.15
CA MET A 264 17.96 -0.95 0.37
C MET A 264 17.91 0.44 -0.25
N LEU A 265 18.99 1.20 -0.11
CA LEU A 265 19.16 2.53 -0.67
C LEU A 265 20.47 2.57 -1.45
N ASP A 266 20.41 2.80 -2.77
CA ASP A 266 21.60 3.20 -3.52
C ASP A 266 21.92 4.68 -3.29
N TYR A 267 23.20 5.03 -3.38
CA TYR A 267 23.62 6.41 -3.12
C TYR A 267 23.22 7.39 -4.23
N ASP A 268 22.92 6.88 -5.43
CA ASP A 268 22.41 7.68 -6.54
C ASP A 268 20.98 8.19 -6.28
N SER A 269 20.11 7.34 -5.74
CA SER A 269 18.71 7.65 -5.42
C SER A 269 18.55 8.39 -4.10
N ALA A 270 19.58 8.46 -3.25
CA ALA A 270 19.54 9.23 -2.01
C ALA A 270 19.10 10.70 -2.25
N GLU A 271 19.50 11.32 -3.36
CA GLU A 271 19.07 12.68 -3.73
C GLU A 271 17.58 12.77 -4.05
N PHE A 272 17.05 11.78 -4.76
CA PHE A 272 15.62 11.71 -5.09
C PHE A 272 14.76 11.68 -3.82
N TYR A 273 15.24 10.99 -2.79
CA TYR A 273 14.57 10.89 -1.49
C TYR A 273 15.02 11.95 -0.47
N SER A 274 15.85 12.91 -0.88
CA SER A 274 16.41 13.97 0.00
C SER A 274 17.12 13.41 1.24
N PHE A 275 17.77 12.26 1.11
CA PHE A 275 18.59 11.66 2.14
C PHE A 275 20.01 12.25 2.08
N ASP A 276 20.38 13.02 3.11
CA ASP A 276 21.71 13.60 3.21
C ASP A 276 22.73 12.61 3.77
N LEU A 277 23.52 12.05 2.86
CA LEU A 277 24.61 11.10 3.16
C LEU A 277 25.78 11.75 3.91
N ASN A 278 26.06 13.04 3.68
CA ASN A 278 27.18 13.74 4.34
C ASN A 278 26.94 13.95 5.84
N GLY A 279 25.70 13.72 6.30
CA GLY A 279 25.34 13.71 7.71
C GLY A 279 25.08 12.30 8.29
N PHE A 280 25.42 11.22 7.60
CA PHE A 280 25.23 9.86 8.12
C PHE A 280 26.13 9.57 9.35
N SER A 281 27.06 10.47 9.68
CA SER A 281 27.86 10.42 10.90
C SER A 281 27.19 11.14 12.08
N GLY A 282 27.45 10.67 13.30
CA GLY A 282 26.91 11.27 14.51
C GLY A 282 26.51 10.22 15.56
N LYS A 283 25.58 10.59 16.45
CA LYS A 283 25.05 9.67 17.47
C LYS A 283 24.12 8.64 16.82
N ALA A 284 23.96 7.50 17.48
CA ALA A 284 23.02 6.45 17.04
C ALA A 284 21.61 6.98 16.80
N LYS A 285 21.15 7.86 17.68
CA LYS A 285 19.83 8.50 17.59
C LYS A 285 19.71 9.43 16.37
N ASP A 286 20.78 10.13 15.99
CA ASP A 286 20.76 11.02 14.82
C ASP A 286 20.65 10.18 13.54
N LEU A 287 21.43 9.10 13.46
CA LEU A 287 21.36 8.12 12.38
C LEU A 287 19.95 7.51 12.29
N ALA A 288 19.46 7.01 13.41
CA ALA A 288 18.14 6.43 13.55
C ALA A 288 17.02 7.40 13.11
N SER A 289 17.13 8.67 13.50
CA SER A 289 16.17 9.73 13.13
C SER A 289 16.24 10.08 11.65
N LYS A 290 17.44 10.14 11.05
CA LYS A 290 17.61 10.36 9.61
C LYS A 290 17.00 9.23 8.81
N TRP A 291 17.29 8.00 9.22
CA TRP A 291 16.76 6.81 8.60
C TRP A 291 15.23 6.71 8.72
N TYR A 292 14.70 6.98 9.91
CA TYR A 292 13.26 7.08 10.16
C TYR A 292 12.58 8.09 9.22
N ASN A 293 13.12 9.32 9.14
CA ASN A 293 12.55 10.35 8.27
C ASN A 293 12.64 9.99 6.79
N PHE A 294 13.72 9.32 6.37
CA PHE A 294 13.84 8.79 5.01
C PHE A 294 12.73 7.80 4.69
N ILE A 295 12.51 6.78 5.54
CA ILE A 295 11.45 5.79 5.32
C ILE A 295 10.07 6.47 5.28
N VAL A 296 9.80 7.39 6.21
CA VAL A 296 8.56 8.17 6.23
C VAL A 296 8.35 8.90 4.90
N ASN A 297 9.40 9.52 4.35
CA ASN A 297 9.34 10.25 3.09
C ASN A 297 9.13 9.32 1.89
N VAL A 298 9.82 8.17 1.84
CA VAL A 298 9.65 7.15 0.80
C VAL A 298 8.20 6.64 0.79
N GLN A 299 7.67 6.29 1.97
CA GLN A 299 6.30 5.81 2.08
C GLN A 299 5.27 6.90 1.75
N ALA A 300 5.50 8.14 2.19
CA ALA A 300 4.64 9.28 1.83
C ALA A 300 4.65 9.54 0.31
N ALA A 301 5.81 9.41 -0.34
CA ALA A 301 5.94 9.50 -1.79
C ALA A 301 5.19 8.37 -2.50
N SER A 302 5.29 7.14 -1.99
CA SER A 302 4.52 5.99 -2.49
C SER A 302 3.00 6.21 -2.35
N ILE A 303 2.53 6.70 -1.20
CA ILE A 303 1.11 7.10 -1.02
C ILE A 303 0.70 8.13 -2.07
N LYS A 304 1.52 9.16 -2.29
CA LYS A 304 1.24 10.21 -3.29
C LYS A 304 1.13 9.62 -4.70
N LEU A 305 2.06 8.75 -5.09
CA LEU A 305 2.04 8.08 -6.39
C LEU A 305 0.78 7.22 -6.55
N ASN A 306 0.44 6.41 -5.55
CA ASN A 306 -0.76 5.59 -5.55
C ASN A 306 -2.03 6.45 -5.63
N ASN A 307 -2.13 7.53 -4.85
CA ASN A 307 -3.25 8.46 -4.93
C ASN A 307 -3.40 9.07 -6.32
N GLN A 308 -2.30 9.43 -6.99
CA GLN A 308 -2.32 9.95 -8.36
C GLN A 308 -2.81 8.90 -9.35
N LEU A 309 -2.28 7.67 -9.28
CA LEU A 309 -2.67 6.58 -10.17
C LEU A 309 -4.16 6.22 -10.00
N PHE A 310 -4.58 5.94 -8.77
CA PHE A 310 -5.98 5.62 -8.47
C PHE A 310 -6.90 6.81 -8.73
N GLY A 311 -6.47 8.03 -8.44
CA GLY A 311 -7.21 9.25 -8.77
C GLY A 311 -7.45 9.35 -10.27
N PHE A 312 -6.44 9.08 -11.09
CA PHE A 312 -6.55 9.14 -12.54
C PHE A 312 -7.52 8.08 -13.07
N LEU A 313 -7.39 6.84 -12.59
CA LEU A 313 -8.29 5.74 -12.95
C LEU A 313 -9.74 6.05 -12.58
N THR A 314 -9.95 6.50 -11.35
CA THR A 314 -11.31 6.73 -10.82
C THR A 314 -11.95 8.00 -11.38
N ILE A 315 -11.21 9.04 -11.72
CA ILE A 315 -11.80 10.31 -12.18
C ILE A 315 -11.89 10.40 -13.71
N PHE A 316 -10.92 9.83 -14.43
CA PHE A 316 -10.91 9.90 -15.90
C PHE A 316 -11.36 8.60 -16.54
N ILE A 317 -10.64 7.50 -16.28
CA ILE A 317 -10.81 6.26 -17.04
C ILE A 317 -12.17 5.61 -16.78
N ILE A 318 -12.49 5.33 -15.52
CA ILE A 318 -13.73 4.64 -15.17
C ILE A 318 -14.97 5.48 -15.53
N PRO A 319 -15.05 6.78 -15.18
CA PRO A 319 -16.20 7.60 -15.56
C PRO A 319 -16.35 7.68 -17.07
N PHE A 320 -15.26 7.80 -17.83
CA PHE A 320 -15.32 7.79 -19.29
C PHE A 320 -15.98 6.52 -19.86
N LEU A 321 -15.62 5.33 -19.34
CA LEU A 321 -16.26 4.07 -19.72
C LEU A 321 -17.76 4.06 -19.39
N PHE A 322 -18.15 4.53 -18.21
CA PHE A 322 -19.56 4.62 -17.82
C PHE A 322 -20.34 5.67 -18.62
N ILE A 323 -19.72 6.79 -19.00
CA ILE A 323 -20.32 7.81 -19.86
C ILE A 323 -20.61 7.22 -21.25
N ILE A 324 -19.66 6.47 -21.83
CA ILE A 324 -19.89 5.77 -23.09
C ILE A 324 -21.03 4.76 -22.95
N ALA A 325 -20.99 3.91 -21.93
CA ALA A 325 -22.00 2.88 -21.72
C ALA A 325 -23.40 3.47 -21.55
N THR A 326 -23.54 4.50 -20.71
CA THR A 326 -24.81 5.21 -20.52
C THR A 326 -25.30 5.86 -21.79
N TRP A 327 -24.45 6.63 -22.49
CA TRP A 327 -24.81 7.27 -23.74
C TRP A 327 -25.31 6.26 -24.79
N LEU A 328 -24.64 5.11 -24.93
CA LEU A 328 -25.06 4.07 -25.86
C LEU A 328 -26.42 3.47 -25.49
N MET A 329 -26.67 3.20 -24.20
CA MET A 329 -27.94 2.65 -23.71
C MET A 329 -29.10 3.65 -23.86
N SER A 330 -28.88 4.93 -23.58
CA SER A 330 -29.91 5.96 -23.64
C SER A 330 -30.05 6.61 -25.01
N ARG A 331 -29.23 6.27 -26.01
CA ARG A 331 -29.25 6.87 -27.36
C ARG A 331 -30.62 6.81 -28.04
N LYS A 332 -31.43 5.78 -27.76
CA LYS A 332 -32.76 5.59 -28.38
C LYS A 332 -33.93 6.16 -27.57
N TYR A 333 -33.77 6.34 -26.26
CA TYR A 333 -34.89 6.59 -25.34
C TYR A 333 -34.66 7.77 -24.38
N GLY A 334 -33.45 8.32 -24.33
CA GLY A 334 -33.07 9.42 -23.48
C GLY A 334 -33.30 10.78 -24.13
N GLU A 335 -33.57 11.77 -23.30
CA GLU A 335 -33.74 13.17 -23.71
C GLU A 335 -32.38 13.87 -23.92
N LEU A 336 -31.29 13.35 -23.34
CA LEU A 336 -29.93 13.73 -23.69
C LEU A 336 -29.51 12.96 -24.96
N THR A 337 -29.18 13.67 -26.02
CA THR A 337 -28.99 13.11 -27.37
C THR A 337 -27.51 13.02 -27.76
N ARG A 338 -26.68 13.94 -27.27
CA ARG A 338 -25.27 14.07 -27.69
C ARG A 338 -24.34 13.55 -26.60
N PHE A 339 -23.30 12.82 -26.99
CA PHE A 339 -22.25 12.33 -26.07
C PHE A 339 -21.70 13.45 -25.17
N ARG A 340 -21.48 14.64 -25.74
CA ARG A 340 -21.02 15.84 -25.01
C ARG A 340 -21.90 16.15 -23.79
N GLU A 341 -23.22 16.00 -23.89
CA GLU A 341 -24.13 16.33 -22.80
C GLU A 341 -23.92 15.38 -21.61
N TYR A 342 -23.75 14.08 -21.87
CA TYR A 342 -23.43 13.09 -20.83
C TYR A 342 -22.09 13.38 -20.17
N TYR A 343 -21.08 13.71 -20.97
CA TYR A 343 -19.74 14.05 -20.48
C TYR A 343 -19.76 15.30 -19.58
N VAL A 344 -20.51 16.34 -19.98
CA VAL A 344 -20.68 17.56 -19.20
C VAL A 344 -21.42 17.29 -17.89
N ILE A 345 -22.52 16.54 -17.91
CA ILE A 345 -23.27 16.20 -16.70
C ILE A 345 -22.41 15.38 -15.74
N ALA A 346 -21.59 14.45 -16.25
CA ALA A 346 -20.63 13.71 -15.43
C ALA A 346 -19.63 14.64 -14.74
N GLY A 347 -19.05 15.61 -15.47
CA GLY A 347 -18.12 16.58 -14.89
C GLY A 347 -18.75 17.43 -13.78
N VAL A 348 -20.01 17.85 -13.95
CA VAL A 348 -20.75 18.61 -12.92
C VAL A 348 -21.10 17.73 -11.73
N ALA A 349 -21.52 16.48 -11.96
CA ALA A 349 -21.85 15.52 -10.92
C ALA A 349 -20.62 15.11 -10.09
N LEU A 350 -19.41 15.20 -10.65
CA LEU A 350 -18.17 14.85 -9.97
C LEU A 350 -17.73 15.86 -8.89
N VAL A 351 -18.22 17.10 -8.96
CA VAL A 351 -17.80 18.19 -8.04
C VAL A 351 -18.08 17.84 -6.58
N ILE A 352 -19.29 17.39 -6.25
CA ILE A 352 -19.67 17.07 -4.86
C ILE A 352 -18.91 15.85 -4.31
N PRO A 353 -18.85 14.71 -5.01
CA PRO A 353 -17.98 13.61 -4.61
C PRO A 353 -16.55 14.08 -4.36
N SER A 354 -15.96 14.85 -5.26
CA SER A 354 -14.56 15.31 -5.12
C SER A 354 -14.34 16.17 -3.89
N LEU A 355 -15.30 17.03 -3.53
CA LEU A 355 -15.25 17.81 -2.28
C LEU A 355 -15.36 16.92 -1.04
N ILE A 356 -16.20 15.88 -1.07
CA ILE A 356 -16.28 14.90 0.02
C ILE A 356 -14.95 14.15 0.14
N SER A 357 -14.36 13.72 -0.98
CA SER A 357 -13.05 13.09 -1.04
C SER A 357 -11.96 13.99 -0.46
N PHE A 358 -12.00 15.29 -0.76
CA PHE A 358 -11.06 16.25 -0.18
C PHE A 358 -11.15 16.28 1.35
N VAL A 359 -12.36 16.27 1.93
CA VAL A 359 -12.51 16.23 3.40
C VAL A 359 -12.02 14.90 3.98
N LEU A 360 -12.38 13.78 3.36
CA LEU A 360 -11.95 12.44 3.80
C LEU A 360 -10.43 12.25 3.70
N GLY A 361 -9.81 12.84 2.69
CA GLY A 361 -8.37 12.75 2.44
C GLY A 361 -7.48 13.35 3.53
N PHE A 362 -8.02 14.12 4.48
CA PHE A 362 -7.28 14.55 5.67
C PHE A 362 -7.07 13.42 6.69
N PHE A 363 -7.90 12.37 6.64
CA PHE A 363 -7.93 11.32 7.64
C PHE A 363 -7.45 9.97 7.10
N ILE A 364 -7.68 9.71 5.82
CA ILE A 364 -7.42 8.41 5.17
C ILE A 364 -6.75 8.66 3.82
N PRO A 365 -5.76 7.85 3.40
CA PRO A 365 -5.19 7.92 2.06
C PRO A 365 -6.26 7.64 0.99
N TYR A 366 -6.22 8.41 -0.10
CA TYR A 366 -7.17 8.28 -1.21
C TYR A 366 -7.24 6.86 -1.75
N PHE A 367 -6.10 6.19 -1.97
CA PHE A 367 -6.07 4.83 -2.50
C PHE A 367 -6.89 3.83 -1.66
N SER A 368 -6.97 4.02 -0.33
CA SER A 368 -7.67 3.11 0.58
C SER A 368 -9.19 3.15 0.38
N TYR A 369 -9.76 4.31 0.04
CA TYR A 369 -11.20 4.45 -0.18
C TYR A 369 -11.59 4.73 -1.64
N ALA A 370 -10.62 4.83 -2.55
CA ALA A 370 -10.83 5.10 -3.98
C ALA A 370 -11.85 4.14 -4.62
N ARG A 371 -11.86 2.87 -4.19
CA ARG A 371 -12.82 1.87 -4.67
C ARG A 371 -14.26 2.22 -4.28
N TYR A 372 -14.51 2.65 -3.05
CA TYR A 372 -15.84 3.06 -2.59
C TYR A 372 -16.25 4.39 -3.23
N PHE A 373 -15.30 5.33 -3.31
CA PHE A 373 -15.47 6.59 -4.00
C PHE A 373 -15.94 6.40 -5.44
N MET A 374 -15.34 5.43 -6.15
CA MET A 374 -15.73 5.05 -7.50
C MET A 374 -17.20 4.63 -7.61
N PHE A 375 -17.72 3.84 -6.67
CA PHE A 375 -19.13 3.44 -6.69
C PHE A 375 -20.07 4.61 -6.39
N VAL A 376 -19.71 5.46 -5.42
CA VAL A 376 -20.51 6.64 -5.05
C VAL A 376 -20.63 7.62 -6.21
N GLN A 377 -19.52 7.97 -6.87
CA GLN A 377 -19.54 8.90 -8.00
C GLN A 377 -20.31 8.34 -9.19
N VAL A 378 -20.15 7.05 -9.52
CA VAL A 378 -20.83 6.42 -10.65
C VAL A 378 -22.32 6.32 -10.35
N GLY A 379 -22.69 5.90 -9.13
CA GLY A 379 -24.08 5.87 -8.69
C GLY A 379 -24.74 7.25 -8.74
N PHE A 380 -24.05 8.30 -8.27
CA PHE A 380 -24.56 9.66 -8.32
C PHE A 380 -24.73 10.18 -9.76
N TYR A 381 -23.74 9.93 -10.62
CA TYR A 381 -23.83 10.23 -12.05
C TYR A 381 -25.01 9.51 -12.73
N MET A 382 -25.14 8.20 -12.51
CA MET A 382 -26.23 7.38 -13.05
C MET A 382 -27.60 7.92 -12.60
N PHE A 383 -27.73 8.25 -11.31
CA PHE A 383 -28.93 8.86 -10.76
C PHE A 383 -29.24 10.20 -11.43
N ALA A 384 -28.23 11.06 -11.65
CA ALA A 384 -28.41 12.34 -12.30
C ALA A 384 -28.89 12.21 -13.74
N VAL A 385 -28.23 11.34 -14.52
CA VAL A 385 -28.62 11.06 -15.92
C VAL A 385 -30.01 10.45 -16.00
N PHE A 386 -30.32 9.47 -15.16
CA PHE A 386 -31.66 8.87 -15.11
C PHE A 386 -32.72 9.94 -14.80
N ARG A 387 -32.49 10.74 -13.76
CA ARG A 387 -33.44 11.78 -13.33
C ARG A 387 -33.66 12.86 -14.38
N ILE A 388 -32.63 13.19 -15.16
CA ILE A 388 -32.69 14.14 -16.28
C ILE A 388 -33.45 13.54 -17.46
N ASN A 389 -33.14 12.31 -17.85
CA ASN A 389 -33.77 11.65 -18.99
C ASN A 389 -35.23 11.29 -18.74
N SER A 390 -35.65 11.04 -17.49
CA SER A 390 -37.04 10.68 -17.17
C SER A 390 -38.00 11.87 -17.06
N ASP A 391 -37.53 13.12 -16.97
CA ASP A 391 -38.40 14.27 -16.66
C ASP A 391 -38.37 15.33 -17.77
N LYS A 392 -39.34 15.18 -18.68
CA LYS A 392 -39.54 16.03 -19.85
C LYS A 392 -39.76 17.51 -19.51
N ARG A 393 -40.17 17.83 -18.26
CA ARG A 393 -40.39 19.21 -17.81
C ARG A 393 -39.09 19.98 -17.58
N LEU A 394 -37.97 19.27 -17.35
CA LEU A 394 -36.67 19.89 -17.10
C LEU A 394 -36.03 20.48 -18.35
N GLN A 395 -36.41 19.99 -19.53
CA GLN A 395 -35.85 20.47 -20.80
C GLN A 395 -36.67 21.57 -21.48
N ASN A 396 -37.96 21.72 -21.12
CA ASN A 396 -38.89 22.71 -21.69
C ASN A 396 -39.65 23.44 -20.56
N PRO A 397 -39.06 24.46 -19.92
CA PRO A 397 -39.74 25.22 -18.86
C PRO A 397 -41.01 25.93 -19.35
N GLU A 398 -41.09 26.31 -20.63
CA GLU A 398 -42.27 26.99 -21.22
C GLU A 398 -43.49 26.06 -21.39
N LYS A 399 -43.29 24.76 -21.61
CA LYS A 399 -44.40 23.77 -21.67
C LYS A 399 -44.91 23.35 -20.29
N ALA A 400 -44.18 23.68 -19.23
CA ALA A 400 -44.61 23.39 -17.86
C ALA A 400 -45.62 24.42 -17.33
N GLN A 401 -45.53 25.68 -17.79
CA GLN A 401 -46.48 26.75 -17.42
C GLN A 401 -47.85 26.62 -18.13
N THR A 402 -47.92 25.91 -19.26
CA THR A 402 -49.18 25.74 -20.02
C THR A 402 -50.14 24.70 -19.41
N ASN A 403 -49.69 23.95 -18.41
CA ASN A 403 -50.49 22.93 -17.70
C ASN A 403 -50.95 23.39 -16.31
N GLU A 404 -50.89 24.68 -15.98
CA GLU A 404 -51.77 25.21 -14.93
C GLU A 404 -53.20 25.11 -15.47
N ILE A 405 -53.97 24.19 -14.89
CA ILE A 405 -55.40 24.04 -15.13
C ILE A 405 -56.03 25.42 -14.86
N LYS A 406 -56.39 26.16 -15.91
CA LYS A 406 -57.33 27.28 -15.76
C LYS A 406 -58.63 26.68 -15.26
N LEU A 407 -58.95 26.88 -13.99
CA LEU A 407 -60.26 26.58 -13.45
C LEU A 407 -61.30 27.34 -14.30
N PRO A 408 -62.35 26.68 -14.80
CA PRO A 408 -63.40 27.38 -15.53
C PRO A 408 -64.15 28.32 -14.58
N ASP A 409 -64.31 29.58 -14.99
CA ASP A 409 -64.87 30.70 -14.18
C ASP A 409 -66.35 30.55 -13.79
N LYS A 410 -67.01 29.43 -14.11
CA LYS A 410 -68.39 29.18 -13.67
C LYS A 410 -68.61 27.71 -13.35
N LEU A 411 -68.82 27.44 -12.06
CA LEU A 411 -69.45 26.22 -11.57
C LEU A 411 -70.92 26.22 -11.99
N GLU A 412 -71.26 25.47 -13.04
CA GLU A 412 -72.67 25.12 -13.29
C GLU A 412 -73.10 24.08 -12.25
N THR A 413 -73.82 24.54 -11.23
CA THR A 413 -74.49 23.66 -10.27
C THR A 413 -75.70 23.01 -10.94
N LYS A 414 -75.61 21.70 -11.24
CA LYS A 414 -76.81 20.87 -11.46
C LYS A 414 -77.46 20.54 -10.12
N PRO A 415 -78.79 20.67 -9.97
CA PRO A 415 -79.46 20.35 -8.71
C PRO A 415 -79.50 18.83 -8.47
N LEU A 416 -79.18 18.44 -7.24
CA LEU A 416 -79.30 17.09 -6.70
C LEU A 416 -80.77 16.66 -6.68
N PHE A 417 -81.08 15.57 -7.40
CA PHE A 417 -82.37 14.88 -7.26
C PHE A 417 -82.37 14.07 -5.97
N LYS A 418 -83.40 14.31 -5.14
CA LYS A 418 -83.73 13.58 -3.92
C LYS A 418 -84.37 12.22 -4.23
N ASP A 419 -83.90 11.22 -3.50
CA ASP A 419 -84.55 10.00 -2.99
C ASP A 419 -85.69 9.33 -3.77
N ASN A 420 -85.51 8.02 -3.99
CA ASN A 420 -86.51 7.04 -3.53
C ASN A 420 -85.80 5.75 -3.08
N LEU A 421 -86.00 5.44 -1.80
CA LEU A 421 -85.73 4.17 -1.12
C LEU A 421 -86.80 3.12 -1.47
N THR A 422 -86.59 1.89 -0.96
CA THR A 422 -87.36 0.62 -1.11
C THR A 422 -86.98 -0.19 -2.35
N GLU A 423 -86.68 -1.49 -2.30
CA GLU A 423 -86.74 -2.52 -1.25
C GLU A 423 -86.08 -3.80 -1.82
N VAL A 424 -85.48 -4.64 -0.95
CA VAL A 424 -85.47 -6.14 -1.02
C VAL A 424 -84.62 -6.75 -2.19
N GLU A 425 -83.68 -7.70 -2.04
CA GLU A 425 -83.48 -8.85 -1.15
C GLU A 425 -82.02 -9.34 -1.26
N ASN A 426 -81.56 -10.10 -0.28
CA ASN A 426 -80.21 -10.70 -0.19
C ASN A 426 -80.36 -12.25 -0.29
N PRO A 427 -79.33 -13.07 -0.05
CA PRO A 427 -78.39 -13.67 -1.00
C PRO A 427 -78.52 -15.22 -1.12
N SER A 428 -77.86 -15.84 -2.11
CA SER A 428 -77.56 -17.29 -2.08
C SER A 428 -76.39 -17.58 -3.02
N ALA A 429 -75.20 -17.94 -2.52
CA ALA A 429 -74.79 -19.22 -1.91
C ALA A 429 -74.16 -20.17 -2.95
N GLU A 430 -72.93 -20.56 -2.63
CA GLU A 430 -72.16 -21.65 -3.20
C GLU A 430 -72.97 -22.91 -3.48
N LYS A 431 -72.55 -23.71 -4.46
CA LYS A 431 -72.18 -25.13 -4.24
C LYS A 431 -71.48 -25.73 -5.49
N PRO A 432 -70.79 -26.87 -5.33
CA PRO A 432 -69.55 -27.20 -6.02
C PRO A 432 -69.69 -28.38 -6.98
N SER A 433 -68.57 -28.70 -7.64
CA SER A 433 -68.05 -30.05 -7.94
C SER A 433 -69.07 -31.17 -8.08
N GLN A 434 -69.20 -31.75 -9.28
CA GLN A 434 -68.78 -33.12 -9.56
C GLN A 434 -69.11 -33.57 -11.00
N ILE A 435 -68.14 -34.32 -11.58
CA ILE A 435 -68.29 -35.38 -12.60
C ILE A 435 -68.71 -34.84 -13.99
N GLU A 436 -67.91 -34.99 -15.05
CA GLU A 436 -67.40 -36.24 -15.64
C GLU A 436 -66.11 -35.99 -16.45
#